data_AF-A0A9D4HZE2-F1
#
_entry.id   AF-A0A9D4HZE2-F1
#
_cell.length_a   1.000
_cell.length_b   1.000
_cell.length_c   1.000
_cell.angle_alpha   90.00
_cell.angle_beta   90.00
_cell.angle_gamma   90.00
#
_symmetry.space_group_name_H-M   'P 1'
#
loop_
_entity.id
_entity.type
_entity.pdbx_description
1 polymer ?
#
loop_
_entity_poly.entity_id
_entity_poly.type
_entity_poly.pdbx_seq_one_letter_code
_entity_poly.pdbx_strand_id
1 'polypeptide(L)'
;MKMYSLELNAQDRTTANKRIHEDIEPLLTNAYMKMYYRTTANKRINEDIEPLLTNAYMKMYYRTTANKRINEDIEPLLTNAYMKMYYRTTANKRINEDIEPLLTNAYMKMYYRTTANKRIHEDVL
;
A
#
# COMPACT_ATOMS: atom_id res chain seq x y z
N MET A 1 -25.86 -16.04 -0.23
CA MET A 1 -25.68 -15.53 1.15
C MET A 1 -25.28 -14.06 1.03
N LYS A 2 -26.13 -13.11 1.44
CA LYS A 2 -25.78 -11.68 1.39
C LYS A 2 -24.87 -11.39 2.59
N MET A 3 -23.57 -11.22 2.36
CA MET A 3 -22.66 -10.75 3.41
C MET A 3 -22.92 -9.26 3.63
N TYR A 4 -23.21 -8.89 4.88
CA TYR A 4 -23.19 -7.50 5.32
C TYR A 4 -21.74 -7.00 5.24
N SER A 5 -21.37 -6.29 4.18
CA SER A 5 -20.03 -5.71 4.03
C SER A 5 -19.97 -4.39 4.77
N LEU A 6 -19.19 -4.33 5.85
CA LEU A 6 -18.76 -3.05 6.42
C LEU A 6 -17.82 -2.38 5.40
N GLU A 7 -18.18 -1.18 4.92
CA GLU A 7 -17.34 -0.39 4.02
C GLU A 7 -16.58 0.69 4.80
N LEU A 8 -15.26 0.63 4.76
CA LEU A 8 -14.38 1.62 5.39
C LEU A 8 -13.63 2.41 4.30
N ASN A 9 -13.76 3.74 4.32
CA ASN A 9 -13.08 4.62 3.38
C ASN A 9 -12.18 5.62 4.14
N ALA A 10 -10.89 5.62 3.86
CA ALA A 10 -9.92 6.56 4.41
C ALA A 10 -9.22 7.38 3.31
N GLN A 11 -8.98 8.67 3.59
CA GLN A 11 -8.36 9.59 2.65
C GLN A 11 -7.41 10.54 3.40
N ASP A 12 -6.12 10.48 3.07
CA ASP A 12 -5.12 11.41 3.61
C ASP A 12 -4.47 12.24 2.48
N ARG A 13 -4.07 13.48 2.82
CA ARG A 13 -3.38 14.41 1.94
C ARG A 13 -2.30 15.17 2.69
N THR A 14 -1.05 14.94 2.29
CA THR A 14 0.11 15.68 2.81
C THR A 14 0.78 16.53 1.72
N THR A 15 1.16 17.76 2.07
CA THR A 15 1.76 18.70 1.10
C THR A 15 3.29 18.68 1.11
N ALA A 16 3.92 18.92 2.26
CA ALA A 16 5.37 18.99 2.36
C ALA A 16 5.88 18.51 3.72
N ASN A 17 6.35 17.26 3.81
CA ASN A 17 6.95 16.71 5.02
C ASN A 17 8.41 16.30 4.80
N LYS A 18 9.25 16.48 5.82
CA LYS A 18 10.64 15.97 5.73
C LYS A 18 10.63 14.44 5.66
N ARG A 19 9.74 13.79 6.38
CA ARG A 19 9.55 12.33 6.42
C ARG A 19 8.07 12.03 6.60
N ILE A 20 7.59 10.99 5.93
CA ILE A 20 6.33 10.32 6.24
C ILE A 20 6.69 8.90 6.65
N HIS A 21 5.98 8.43 7.67
CA HIS A 21 5.95 7.05 8.09
C HIS A 21 4.49 6.68 8.28
N GLU A 22 4.03 5.62 7.63
CA GLU A 22 2.67 5.14 7.72
C GLU A 22 2.70 3.63 7.99
N ASP A 23 2.04 3.22 9.08
CA ASP A 23 1.88 1.82 9.46
C ASP A 23 0.41 1.46 9.23
N ILE A 24 0.16 0.42 8.43
CA ILE A 24 -1.18 0.06 7.98
C ILE A 24 -1.43 -1.43 8.24
N GLU A 25 -2.04 -1.68 9.40
CA GLU A 25 -2.29 -3.01 9.94
C GLU A 25 -3.79 -3.27 10.22
N PRO A 26 -4.70 -3.09 9.25
CA PRO A 26 -6.11 -3.32 9.50
C PRO A 26 -6.40 -4.82 9.66
N LEU A 27 -7.20 -5.16 10.67
CA LEU A 27 -7.82 -6.46 10.83
C LEU A 27 -9.24 -6.43 10.26
N LEU A 28 -9.48 -7.16 9.17
CA LEU A 28 -10.77 -7.16 8.47
C LEU A 28 -11.34 -8.57 8.31
N THR A 29 -12.60 -8.71 8.73
CA THR A 29 -13.38 -9.95 8.56
C THR A 29 -14.72 -9.63 7.90
N ASN A 30 -15.02 -10.28 6.77
CA ASN A 30 -16.26 -10.06 6.01
C ASN A 30 -16.50 -8.58 5.66
N ALA A 31 -15.43 -7.85 5.33
CA ALA A 31 -15.47 -6.40 5.16
C ALA A 31 -14.80 -5.94 3.86
N TYR A 32 -15.09 -4.69 3.51
CA TYR A 32 -14.47 -3.98 2.40
C TYR A 32 -13.77 -2.72 2.92
N MET A 33 -12.50 -2.54 2.58
CA MET A 33 -11.76 -1.32 2.89
C MET A 33 -11.15 -0.71 1.63
N LYS A 34 -11.21 0.62 1.56
CA LYS A 34 -10.53 1.40 0.55
C LYS A 34 -9.81 2.58 1.18
N MET A 35 -8.53 2.72 0.82
CA MET A 35 -7.67 3.78 1.31
C MET A 35 -7.07 4.55 0.13
N TYR A 36 -6.97 5.86 0.28
CA TYR A 36 -6.29 6.71 -0.69
C TYR A 36 -5.39 7.71 0.00
N TYR A 37 -4.11 7.65 -0.35
CA TYR A 37 -3.06 8.50 0.15
C TYR A 37 -2.50 9.34 -0.99
N ARG A 38 -2.38 10.65 -0.74
CA ARG A 38 -1.73 11.56 -1.69
C ARG A 38 -0.71 12.43 -0.99
N THR A 39 0.49 12.41 -1.55
CA THR A 39 1.57 13.28 -1.09
C THR A 39 2.21 14.07 -2.21
N THR A 40 2.51 15.35 -1.97
CA THR A 40 3.13 16.23 -2.96
C THR A 40 4.66 16.20 -2.90
N ALA A 41 5.28 16.47 -1.75
CA ALA A 41 6.75 16.53 -1.67
C ALA A 41 7.30 16.01 -0.35
N ASN A 42 8.09 14.93 -0.36
CA ASN A 42 8.86 14.51 0.82
C ASN A 42 10.33 14.23 0.53
N LYS A 43 11.16 14.21 1.58
CA LYS A 43 12.52 13.64 1.44
C LYS A 43 12.49 12.13 1.54
N ARG A 44 11.70 11.55 2.45
CA ARG A 44 11.59 10.10 2.63
C ARG A 44 10.14 9.71 2.93
N ILE A 45 9.72 8.59 2.37
CA ILE A 45 8.51 7.87 2.75
C ILE A 45 8.97 6.45 3.16
N ASN A 46 8.45 5.98 4.29
CA ASN A 46 8.52 4.60 4.74
C ASN A 46 7.09 4.14 4.98
N GLU A 47 6.68 3.02 4.41
CA GLU A 47 5.35 2.45 4.60
C GLU A 47 5.47 0.99 5.00
N ASP A 48 4.87 0.63 6.13
CA ASP A 48 4.86 -0.74 6.65
C ASP A 48 3.39 -1.23 6.58
N ILE A 49 3.12 -2.28 5.80
CA ILE A 49 1.76 -2.67 5.41
C ILE A 49 1.53 -4.16 5.69
N GLU A 50 0.90 -4.44 6.82
CA GLU A 50 0.69 -5.81 7.34
C GLU A 50 -0.80 -6.09 7.65
N PRO A 51 -1.70 -6.04 6.65
CA PRO A 51 -3.12 -6.28 6.90
C PRO A 51 -3.40 -7.76 7.16
N LEU A 52 -4.38 -7.99 8.04
CA LEU A 52 -4.93 -9.31 8.34
C LEU A 52 -6.35 -9.41 7.76
N LEU A 53 -6.51 -10.13 6.65
CA LEU A 53 -7.78 -10.19 5.91
C LEU A 53 -8.38 -11.60 5.89
N THR A 54 -9.62 -11.75 6.36
CA THR A 54 -10.41 -12.98 6.26
C THR A 54 -11.74 -12.73 5.57
N ASN A 55 -11.99 -13.40 4.44
CA ASN A 55 -13.21 -13.17 3.63
C ASN A 55 -13.44 -11.67 3.33
N ALA A 56 -12.36 -10.93 3.10
CA ALA A 56 -12.38 -9.48 3.03
C ALA A 56 -11.73 -8.98 1.73
N TYR A 57 -12.04 -7.72 1.40
CA TYR A 57 -11.45 -7.03 0.27
C TYR A 57 -10.79 -5.73 0.73
N MET A 58 -9.53 -5.52 0.34
CA MET A 58 -8.81 -4.28 0.61
C MET A 58 -8.26 -3.67 -0.66
N LYS A 59 -8.35 -2.34 -0.76
CA LYS A 59 -7.81 -1.57 -1.88
C LYS A 59 -7.10 -0.30 -1.45
N MET A 60 -5.84 -0.17 -1.84
CA MET A 60 -5.00 0.97 -1.49
C MET A 60 -4.54 1.71 -2.74
N TYR A 61 -4.51 3.02 -2.63
CA TYR A 61 -4.08 3.92 -3.70
C TYR A 61 -3.13 4.98 -3.15
N TYR A 62 -1.87 4.89 -3.55
CA TYR A 62 -0.83 5.85 -3.23
C TYR A 62 -0.49 6.69 -4.44
N ARG A 63 -0.49 8.01 -4.24
CA ARG A 63 -0.03 8.95 -5.25
C ARG A 63 0.97 9.93 -4.67
N THR A 64 2.22 9.80 -5.09
CA THR A 64 3.27 10.73 -4.71
C THR A 64 3.80 11.54 -5.90
N THR A 65 3.88 12.86 -5.76
CA THR A 65 4.45 13.72 -6.81
C THR A 65 5.98 13.71 -6.80
N ALA A 66 6.64 14.00 -5.67
CA ALA A 66 8.10 14.10 -5.61
C ALA A 66 8.69 13.57 -4.29
N ASN A 67 9.57 12.58 -4.36
CA ASN A 67 10.33 12.05 -3.23
C ASN A 67 11.83 11.92 -3.51
N LYS A 68 12.65 11.77 -2.47
CA LYS A 68 14.04 11.28 -2.66
C LYS A 68 14.18 9.80 -2.39
N ARG A 69 13.45 9.25 -1.42
CA ARG A 69 13.47 7.82 -1.10
C ARG A 69 12.07 7.35 -0.73
N ILE A 70 11.71 6.18 -1.21
CA ILE A 70 10.57 5.39 -0.76
C ILE A 70 11.15 4.04 -0.30
N ASN A 71 10.75 3.59 0.88
CA ASN A 71 10.91 2.21 1.33
C ASN A 71 9.51 1.70 1.67
N GLU A 72 9.16 0.50 1.22
CA GLU A 72 7.88 -0.13 1.52
C GLU A 72 8.14 -1.57 1.95
N ASP A 73 7.63 -1.96 3.11
CA ASP A 73 7.70 -3.31 3.64
C ASP A 73 6.25 -3.84 3.73
N ILE A 74 5.93 -4.92 3.01
CA ILE A 74 4.55 -5.34 2.73
C ILE A 74 4.37 -6.83 3.02
N GLU A 75 3.76 -7.15 4.17
CA GLU A 75 3.62 -8.53 4.68
C GLU A 75 2.16 -8.89 5.03
N PRO A 76 1.25 -8.98 4.04
CA PRO A 76 -0.16 -9.24 4.31
C PRO A 76 -0.41 -10.72 4.65
N LEU A 77 -1.31 -10.97 5.62
CA LEU A 77 -1.88 -12.32 5.85
C LEU A 77 -3.31 -12.38 5.30
N LEU A 78 -3.50 -13.15 4.22
CA LEU A 78 -4.77 -13.20 3.49
C LEU A 78 -5.38 -14.60 3.50
N THR A 79 -6.62 -14.73 3.99
CA THR A 79 -7.41 -15.97 3.93
C THR A 79 -8.75 -15.73 3.23
N ASN A 80 -9.00 -16.42 2.11
CA ASN A 80 -10.21 -16.21 1.29
C ASN A 80 -10.45 -14.71 0.96
N ALA A 81 -9.37 -13.96 0.79
CA ALA A 81 -9.40 -12.50 0.73
C ALA A 81 -8.76 -11.98 -0.55
N TYR A 82 -9.03 -10.72 -0.86
CA TYR A 82 -8.45 -10.02 -2.00
C TYR A 82 -7.83 -8.69 -1.55
N MET A 83 -6.56 -8.48 -1.91
CA MET A 83 -5.87 -7.22 -1.66
C MET A 83 -5.38 -6.62 -2.97
N LYS A 84 -5.51 -5.30 -3.11
CA LYS A 84 -5.02 -4.58 -4.28
C LYS A 84 -4.37 -3.25 -3.95
N MET A 85 -3.17 -3.06 -4.46
CA MET A 85 -2.37 -1.88 -4.20
C MET A 85 -2.00 -1.19 -5.50
N TYR A 86 -2.04 0.13 -5.49
CA TYR A 86 -1.71 0.97 -6.63
C TYR A 86 -0.83 2.11 -6.18
N TYR A 87 0.42 2.07 -6.62
CA TYR A 87 1.43 3.07 -6.35
C TYR A 87 1.73 3.88 -7.60
N ARG A 88 1.56 5.20 -7.50
CA ARG A 88 1.88 6.13 -8.58
C ARG A 88 2.83 7.21 -8.07
N THR A 89 4.08 7.12 -8.51
CA THR A 89 5.11 8.10 -8.19
C THR A 89 5.51 8.90 -9.43
N THR A 90 5.45 10.23 -9.37
CA THR A 90 5.88 11.07 -10.50
C THR A 90 7.40 11.19 -10.56
N ALA A 91 8.06 11.55 -9.46
CA ALA A 91 9.51 11.66 -9.38
C ALA A 91 10.05 11.05 -8.09
N ASN A 92 11.04 10.16 -8.20
CA ASN A 92 11.80 9.65 -7.07
C ASN A 92 13.28 9.46 -7.43
N LYS A 93 14.16 9.37 -6.42
CA LYS A 93 15.56 8.98 -6.64
C LYS A 93 15.83 7.51 -6.32
N ARG A 94 15.14 6.93 -5.33
CA ARG A 94 15.33 5.54 -4.92
C ARG A 94 14.05 4.95 -4.36
N ILE A 95 13.70 3.76 -4.84
CA ILE A 95 12.65 2.90 -4.29
C ILE A 95 13.35 1.64 -3.78
N ASN A 96 13.00 1.21 -2.57
CA ASN A 96 13.24 -0.15 -2.10
C ASN A 96 11.89 -0.73 -1.69
N GLU A 97 11.62 -1.97 -2.06
CA GLU A 97 10.40 -2.68 -1.71
C GLU A 97 10.79 -4.06 -1.19
N ASP A 98 10.20 -4.46 -0.07
CA ASP A 98 10.22 -5.81 0.48
C ASP A 98 8.78 -6.32 0.60
N ILE A 99 8.52 -7.52 0.06
CA ILE A 99 7.16 -8.03 -0.13
C ILE A 99 7.14 -9.52 0.22
N GLU A 100 6.51 -9.86 1.36
CA GLU A 100 6.41 -11.24 1.87
C GLU A 100 4.95 -11.62 2.22
N PRO A 101 4.09 -11.93 1.25
CA PRO A 101 2.68 -12.22 1.50
C PRO A 101 2.44 -13.68 1.91
N LEU A 102 1.60 -13.89 2.93
CA LEU A 102 1.08 -15.21 3.27
C LEU A 102 -0.38 -15.37 2.80
N LEU A 103 -0.57 -16.22 1.79
CA LEU A 103 -1.84 -16.36 1.07
C LEU A 103 -2.45 -17.76 1.24
N THR A 104 -3.70 -17.83 1.72
CA THR A 104 -4.51 -19.06 1.74
C THR A 104 -5.82 -18.82 0.99
N ASN A 105 -6.00 -19.45 -0.17
CA ASN A 105 -7.16 -19.24 -1.05
C ASN A 105 -7.45 -17.75 -1.33
N ALA A 106 -6.38 -16.96 -1.41
CA ALA A 106 -6.45 -15.52 -1.48
C ALA A 106 -5.73 -14.99 -2.72
N TYR A 107 -5.93 -13.71 -3.02
CA TYR A 107 -5.29 -13.04 -4.14
C TYR A 107 -4.77 -11.67 -3.75
N MET A 108 -3.52 -11.39 -4.10
CA MET A 108 -2.90 -10.08 -3.95
C MET A 108 -2.50 -9.55 -5.32
N LYS A 109 -2.68 -8.24 -5.54
CA LYS A 109 -2.19 -7.58 -6.75
C LYS A 109 -1.65 -6.19 -6.47
N MET A 110 -0.44 -5.97 -6.97
CA MET A 110 0.26 -4.70 -6.83
C MET A 110 0.52 -4.09 -8.20
N TYR A 111 0.50 -2.77 -8.24
CA TYR A 111 0.76 -2.01 -9.45
C TYR A 111 1.60 -0.80 -9.12
N TYR A 112 2.84 -0.82 -9.60
CA TYR A 112 3.78 0.27 -9.45
C TYR A 112 3.91 1.05 -10.76
N ARG A 113 3.77 2.37 -10.68
CA ARG A 113 4.01 3.28 -11.80
C ARG A 113 4.87 4.45 -11.36
N THR A 114 6.13 4.41 -11.72
CA THR A 114 7.06 5.55 -11.54
C THR A 114 7.35 6.23 -12.88
N THR A 115 7.20 7.55 -12.95
CA THR A 115 7.41 8.30 -14.21
C THR A 115 8.87 8.74 -14.39
N ALA A 116 9.53 9.16 -13.32
CA ALA A 116 10.95 9.50 -13.31
C ALA A 116 11.61 8.90 -12.07
N ASN A 117 12.46 7.89 -12.27
CA ASN A 117 13.27 7.30 -11.21
C ASN A 117 14.74 7.22 -11.61
N LYS A 118 15.64 7.34 -10.63
CA LYS A 118 17.08 7.10 -10.83
C LYS A 118 17.50 5.67 -10.47
N ARG A 119 16.80 4.99 -9.54
CA ARG A 119 17.13 3.61 -9.12
C ARG A 119 15.93 2.91 -8.47
N ILE A 120 15.75 1.63 -8.79
CA ILE A 120 14.78 0.72 -8.18
C ILE A 120 15.55 -0.51 -7.65
N HIS A 121 15.17 -0.98 -6.46
CA HIS A 121 15.58 -2.26 -5.88
C HIS A 121 14.30 -2.94 -5.37
N GLU A 122 14.02 -4.14 -5.85
CA GLU A 122 12.84 -4.92 -5.49
C GLU A 122 13.36 -6.30 -5.11
N ASP A 123 13.13 -6.72 -3.85
CA ASP A 123 13.33 -8.10 -3.42
C ASP A 123 11.93 -8.71 -3.25
N VAL A 124 11.71 -9.87 -3.88
CA VAL A 124 10.47 -10.64 -3.77
C VAL A 124 10.84 -12.04 -3.35
N LEU A 125 10.43 -12.44 -2.16
CA LEU A 125 10.65 -13.77 -1.56
C LEU A 125 9.37 -14.62 -1.62
#